data_AF-A0A2Y9RDZ0-F1
#
_entry.id   AF-A0A2Y9RDZ0-F1
#
_cell.length_a   1.000
_cell.length_b   1.000
_cell.length_c   1.000
_cell.angle_alpha   90.00
_cell.angle_beta   90.00
_cell.angle_gamma   90.00
#
_symmetry.space_group_name_H-M   'P 1'
#
loop_
_entity.id
_entity.type
_entity.pdbx_description
1 polymer ?
#
loop_
_entity_poly.entity_id
_entity_poly.type
_entity_poly.pdbx_seq_one_letter_code
_entity_poly.pdbx_strand_id
1 'polypeptide(L)'
;MAYLAFLMLFTYTVLVEMRSKPSMQEWLVIIYIFTNAIEKVREICISGPGKFTQKVKVWISEYWNLMETVAIVLFSVGFGLRLRDSPLHTAGRLIYCIDIIFWYTKLLDFLAVNQHAGPYLTMMAKMAANMFYIVIMMAIVLLSFGVARKAILSPKEPPSWKLARDIVFQPYWMIYGEVYASEIDGMYGICWGICESNTSCPPGSFLTPVLQAVYLFVQYIIMVNLLIAFFKWILKLFTVKDEFVKMSFFSEEEMVSQE
;
A
#
# COMPACT_ATOMS: atom_id res chain seq x y z
N MET A 1 -8.66 19.05 15.89
CA MET A 1 -8.89 20.27 15.08
C MET A 1 -7.62 20.79 14.41
N ALA A 2 -6.56 21.15 15.16
CA ALA A 2 -5.30 21.64 14.58
C ALA A 2 -4.69 20.69 13.52
N TYR A 3 -4.73 19.37 13.77
CA TYR A 3 -4.25 18.37 12.82
C TYR A 3 -5.00 18.37 11.48
N LEU A 4 -6.32 18.55 11.50
CA LEU A 4 -7.13 18.63 10.27
C LEU A 4 -6.80 19.91 9.48
N ALA A 5 -6.60 21.03 10.17
CA ALA A 5 -6.16 22.27 9.55
C ALA A 5 -4.77 22.14 8.92
N PHE A 6 -3.85 21.45 9.60
CA PHE A 6 -2.54 21.08 9.05
C PHE A 6 -2.68 20.25 7.77
N LEU A 7 -3.51 19.19 7.76
CA LEU A 7 -3.73 18.38 6.57
C LEU A 7 -4.32 19.20 5.42
N MET A 8 -5.31 20.06 5.68
CA MET A 8 -5.89 20.93 4.65
C MET A 8 -4.85 21.89 4.05
N LEU A 9 -4.01 22.49 4.89
CA LEU A 9 -2.91 23.35 4.43
C LEU A 9 -1.87 22.55 3.64
N PHE A 10 -1.51 21.35 4.10
CA PHE A 10 -0.53 20.53 3.41
C PHE A 10 -1.05 20.08 2.03
N THR A 11 -2.30 19.63 1.95
CA THR A 11 -2.96 19.29 0.68
C THR A 11 -2.99 20.49 -0.27
N TYR A 12 -3.31 21.69 0.22
CA TYR A 12 -3.25 22.90 -0.59
C TYR A 12 -1.84 23.15 -1.14
N THR A 13 -0.80 23.03 -0.32
CA THR A 13 0.59 23.26 -0.74
C THR A 13 1.09 22.22 -1.76
N VAL A 14 0.60 20.98 -1.69
CA VAL A 14 0.97 19.91 -2.64
C VAL A 14 0.22 20.04 -3.96
N LEU A 15 -1.05 20.47 -3.92
CA LEU A 15 -1.92 20.54 -5.10
C LEU A 15 -1.69 21.81 -5.94
N VAL A 16 -1.44 22.94 -5.28
CA VAL A 16 -1.17 24.22 -5.94
C VAL A 16 0.28 24.27 -6.45
N GLU A 17 0.50 25.01 -7.53
CA GLU A 17 1.83 25.15 -8.12
C GLU A 17 2.86 25.66 -7.11
N MET A 18 3.87 24.82 -6.85
CA MET A 18 4.99 25.12 -5.98
C MET A 18 5.95 26.09 -6.66
N ARG A 19 5.94 27.35 -6.21
CA ARG A 19 6.92 28.38 -6.61
C ARG A 19 8.30 28.09 -6.02
N SER A 20 9.33 28.71 -6.58
CA SER A 20 10.74 28.55 -6.13
C SER A 20 10.98 29.02 -4.69
N LYS A 21 10.13 29.90 -4.16
CA LYS A 21 10.16 30.32 -2.76
C LYS A 21 8.97 29.73 -2.00
N PRO A 22 9.16 29.28 -0.75
CA PRO A 22 8.07 28.70 0.02
C PRO A 22 6.94 29.71 0.22
N SER A 23 5.70 29.28 0.01
CA SER A 23 4.53 30.11 0.28
C SER A 23 4.33 30.28 1.79
N MET A 24 3.49 31.24 2.19
CA MET A 24 3.12 31.39 3.60
C MET A 24 2.45 30.14 4.17
N GLN A 25 1.64 29.42 3.38
CA GLN A 25 1.04 28.16 3.83
C GLN A 25 2.09 27.05 3.98
N GLU A 26 3.07 26.99 3.07
CA GLU A 26 4.16 26.01 3.15
C GLU A 26 5.02 26.22 4.41
N TRP A 27 5.31 27.48 4.75
CA TRP A 27 5.99 27.80 6.01
C TRP A 27 5.23 27.31 7.24
N LEU A 28 3.90 27.44 7.26
CA LEU A 28 3.08 26.92 8.36
C LEU A 28 3.17 25.39 8.47
N VAL A 29 3.16 24.68 7.34
CA VAL A 29 3.33 23.22 7.28
C VAL A 29 4.72 22.81 7.79
N ILE A 30 5.77 23.49 7.33
CA ILE A 30 7.16 23.23 7.77
C ILE A 30 7.30 23.42 9.28
N ILE A 31 6.78 24.54 9.81
CA ILE A 31 6.83 24.84 11.25
C ILE A 31 6.07 23.77 12.04
N TYR A 32 4.91 23.33 11.55
CA TYR A 32 4.11 22.30 12.20
C TYR A 32 4.88 20.96 12.28
N ILE A 33 5.46 20.51 11.17
CA ILE A 33 6.20 19.24 11.12
C ILE A 33 7.47 19.31 11.95
N PHE A 34 8.19 20.43 11.92
CA PHE A 34 9.38 20.63 12.74
C PHE A 34 9.05 20.65 14.25
N THR A 35 7.96 21.32 14.63
CA THR A 35 7.48 21.30 16.02
C THR A 35 7.13 19.88 16.46
N ASN A 36 6.42 19.12 15.62
CA ASN A 36 6.11 17.71 15.91
C ASN A 36 7.38 16.86 16.02
N ALA A 37 8.38 17.09 15.17
CA ALA A 37 9.67 16.39 15.25
C ALA A 37 10.38 16.65 16.59
N ILE A 38 10.36 17.90 17.09
CA ILE A 38 10.90 18.23 18.41
C ILE A 38 10.13 17.51 19.52
N GLU A 39 8.79 17.47 19.44
CA GLU A 39 7.97 16.74 20.41
C GLU A 39 8.32 15.25 20.46
N LYS A 40 8.56 14.63 19.30
CA LYS A 40 8.98 13.22 19.21
C LYS A 40 10.38 12.99 19.79
N VAL A 41 11.33 13.88 19.50
CA VAL A 41 12.66 13.83 20.13
C VAL A 41 12.56 13.96 21.65
N ARG A 42 11.71 14.86 22.14
CA ARG A 42 11.44 15.03 23.57
C ARG A 42 10.84 13.76 24.19
N GLU A 43 9.88 13.13 23.52
CA GLU A 43 9.24 11.87 23.94
C GLU A 43 10.29 10.75 24.12
N ILE A 44 11.18 10.59 23.14
CA ILE A 44 12.28 9.61 23.19
C ILE A 44 13.24 9.91 24.35
N CYS A 45 13.61 11.18 24.55
CA CYS A 45 14.53 11.59 25.63
C CYS A 45 13.97 11.28 27.03
N ILE A 46 12.67 11.51 27.23
CA ILE A 46 11.99 11.33 28.53
C ILE A 46 11.64 9.85 28.78
N SER A 47 11.57 9.00 27.75
CA SER A 47 11.22 7.59 27.90
C SER A 47 12.22 6.80 28.77
N GLY A 48 11.81 6.40 29.99
CA GLY A 48 12.44 5.43 30.90
C GLY A 48 13.93 5.64 31.32
N PRO A 49 14.45 4.89 32.30
CA PRO A 49 15.90 4.82 32.56
C PRO A 49 16.59 3.77 31.66
N GLY A 50 17.70 4.12 31.00
CA GLY A 50 18.47 3.18 30.14
C GLY A 50 19.37 3.86 29.11
N LYS A 51 20.17 3.07 28.37
CA LYS A 51 21.03 3.57 27.26
C LYS A 51 20.16 4.12 26.11
N PHE A 52 20.53 5.27 25.55
CA PHE A 52 19.75 5.98 24.51
C PHE A 52 19.40 5.09 23.30
N THR A 53 20.32 4.24 22.86
CA THR A 53 20.10 3.32 21.72
C THR A 53 19.03 2.26 22.00
N GLN A 54 18.92 1.79 23.25
CA GLN A 54 17.91 0.83 23.64
C GLN A 54 16.53 1.50 23.69
N LYS A 55 16.44 2.75 24.16
CA LYS A 55 15.20 3.53 24.18
C LYS A 55 14.66 3.75 22.77
N VAL A 56 15.50 4.20 21.85
CA VAL A 56 15.15 4.42 20.44
C VAL A 56 14.66 3.12 19.81
N LYS A 57 15.35 1.99 20.05
CA LYS A 57 14.96 0.69 19.49
C LYS A 57 13.57 0.24 19.96
N VAL A 58 13.27 0.40 21.25
CA VAL A 58 11.96 0.04 21.80
C VAL A 58 10.88 0.97 21.26
N TRP A 59 11.13 2.28 21.22
CA TRP A 59 10.16 3.27 20.74
C TRP A 59 9.83 3.11 19.24
N ILE A 60 10.83 2.80 18.41
CA ILE A 60 10.64 2.52 16.97
C ILE A 60 9.93 1.18 16.73
N SER A 61 9.91 0.27 17.71
CA SER A 61 9.18 -1.00 17.57
C SER A 61 7.66 -0.81 17.46
N GLU A 62 7.15 0.32 17.92
CA GLU A 62 5.74 0.67 17.77
C GLU A 62 5.45 1.12 16.33
N TYR A 63 4.50 0.46 15.67
CA TYR A 63 4.19 0.68 14.26
C TYR A 63 3.89 2.16 13.93
N TRP A 64 3.07 2.82 14.76
CA TRP A 64 2.68 4.22 14.56
C TRP A 64 3.85 5.19 14.71
N ASN A 65 4.77 4.92 15.65
CA ASN A 65 5.95 5.74 15.89
C ASN A 65 6.97 5.59 14.74
N LEU A 66 7.14 4.37 14.23
CA LEU A 66 7.94 4.12 13.03
C LEU A 66 7.39 4.90 11.83
N MET A 67 6.09 4.79 11.55
CA MET A 67 5.45 5.47 10.43
C MET A 67 5.58 7.00 10.52
N GLU A 68 5.41 7.57 11.71
CA GLU A 68 5.57 9.00 11.94
C GLU A 68 7.03 9.46 11.78
N THR A 69 7.99 8.64 12.22
CA THR A 69 9.43 8.91 12.02
C THR A 69 9.79 8.89 10.54
N VAL A 70 9.27 7.92 9.79
CA VAL A 70 9.47 7.82 8.34
C VAL A 70 8.91 9.05 7.63
N ALA A 71 7.71 9.52 8.03
CA ALA A 71 7.11 10.75 7.49
C ALA A 71 8.00 11.98 7.75
N ILE A 72 8.47 12.17 8.99
CA ILE A 72 9.33 13.33 9.34
C ILE A 72 10.65 13.30 8.55
N VAL A 73 11.26 12.12 8.39
CA VAL A 73 12.51 11.95 7.62
C VAL A 73 12.26 12.22 6.14
N LEU A 74 11.20 11.65 5.55
CA LEU A 74 10.83 11.88 4.16
C LEU A 74 10.56 13.36 3.88
N PHE A 75 9.81 14.03 4.76
CA PHE A 75 9.58 15.47 4.67
C PHE A 75 10.88 16.27 4.71
N SER A 76 11.78 15.95 5.64
CA SER A 76 13.07 16.63 5.79
C SER A 76 13.95 16.47 4.54
N VAL A 77 13.99 15.27 3.95
CA VAL A 77 14.68 14.99 2.69
C VAL A 77 14.03 15.75 1.53
N GLY A 78 12.70 15.74 1.44
CA GLY A 78 11.95 16.48 0.44
C GLY A 78 12.21 17.98 0.50
N PHE A 79 12.25 18.55 1.71
CA PHE A 79 12.52 19.97 1.96
C PHE A 79 13.96 20.32 1.56
N GLY A 80 14.93 19.51 1.95
CA GLY A 80 16.33 19.70 1.58
C GLY A 80 16.57 19.64 0.07
N LEU A 81 15.88 18.74 -0.64
CA LEU A 81 15.95 18.64 -2.10
C LEU A 81 15.23 19.78 -2.81
N ARG A 82 14.15 20.30 -2.22
CA ARG A 82 13.39 21.44 -2.72
C ARG A 82 14.17 22.76 -2.70
N LEU A 83 15.11 22.92 -1.76
CA LEU A 83 15.98 24.10 -1.69
C LEU A 83 17.07 24.13 -2.77
N ARG A 84 17.24 23.06 -3.55
CA ARG A 84 18.22 22.98 -4.64
C ARG A 84 17.57 23.27 -5.99
N ASP A 85 18.40 23.72 -6.94
CA ASP A 85 17.97 23.99 -8.31
C ASP A 85 17.49 22.73 -9.06
N SER A 86 16.85 22.94 -10.22
CA SER A 86 16.42 21.86 -11.12
C SER A 86 17.62 20.96 -11.48
N PRO A 87 17.51 19.61 -11.45
CA PRO A 87 16.31 18.76 -11.40
C PRO A 87 15.85 18.33 -9.99
N LEU A 88 16.61 18.67 -8.94
CA LEU A 88 16.36 18.20 -7.58
C LEU A 88 15.08 18.82 -6.97
N HIS A 89 14.71 20.03 -7.41
CA HIS A 89 13.44 20.66 -7.06
C HIS A 89 12.22 19.78 -7.42
N THR A 90 12.24 19.13 -8.59
CA THR A 90 11.16 18.22 -9.02
C THR A 90 11.10 16.97 -8.15
N ALA A 91 12.26 16.42 -7.78
CA ALA A 91 12.34 15.29 -6.86
C ALA A 91 11.79 15.65 -5.48
N GLY A 92 12.12 16.84 -4.95
CA GLY A 92 11.58 17.36 -3.69
C GLY A 92 10.04 17.46 -3.71
N ARG A 93 9.47 17.97 -4.81
CA ARG A 93 8.01 18.00 -5.00
C ARG A 93 7.39 16.59 -5.01
N LEU A 94 7.99 15.64 -5.74
CA LEU A 94 7.49 14.26 -5.77
C LEU A 94 7.53 13.61 -4.37
N ILE A 95 8.58 13.88 -3.60
CA ILE A 95 8.68 13.40 -2.22
C ILE A 95 7.57 14.00 -1.37
N TYR A 96 7.25 15.30 -1.49
CA TYR A 96 6.11 15.91 -0.79
C TYR A 96 4.78 15.26 -1.16
N CYS A 97 4.57 14.93 -2.45
CA CYS A 97 3.36 14.22 -2.90
C CYS A 97 3.21 12.82 -2.32
N ILE A 98 4.32 12.13 -2.06
CA ILE A 98 4.30 10.80 -1.41
C ILE A 98 4.18 10.96 0.11
N ASP A 99 4.86 11.95 0.68
CA ASP A 99 4.92 12.21 2.11
C ASP A 99 3.52 12.47 2.71
N ILE A 100 2.67 13.22 2.01
CA ILE A 100 1.30 13.51 2.47
C ILE A 100 0.48 12.25 2.74
N ILE A 101 0.76 11.14 2.05
CA ILE A 101 0.09 9.85 2.30
C ILE A 101 0.35 9.39 3.74
N PHE A 102 1.59 9.52 4.24
CA PHE A 102 1.92 9.13 5.62
C PHE A 102 1.17 9.98 6.64
N TRP A 103 1.04 11.29 6.42
CA TRP A 103 0.24 12.16 7.29
C TRP A 103 -1.26 11.81 7.23
N TYR A 104 -1.79 11.40 6.08
CA TYR A 104 -3.15 10.84 6.03
C TYR A 104 -3.26 9.52 6.80
N THR A 105 -2.26 8.63 6.75
CA THR A 105 -2.29 7.39 7.54
C THR A 105 -2.32 7.66 9.05
N LYS A 106 -1.67 8.73 9.53
CA LYS A 106 -1.73 9.13 10.94
C LYS A 106 -3.14 9.59 11.37
N LEU A 107 -4.01 9.99 10.44
CA LEU A 107 -5.43 10.19 10.75
C LEU A 107 -6.10 8.90 11.24
N LEU A 108 -5.66 7.75 10.75
CA LEU A 108 -6.19 6.45 11.19
C LEU A 108 -5.83 6.16 12.66
N ASP A 109 -4.70 6.66 13.15
CA ASP A 109 -4.31 6.56 14.58
C ASP A 109 -5.31 7.32 15.47
N PHE A 110 -5.68 8.55 15.08
CA PHE A 110 -6.72 9.30 15.79
C PHE A 110 -8.08 8.61 15.72
N LEU A 111 -8.41 7.99 14.58
CA LEU A 111 -9.66 7.25 14.42
C LEU A 111 -9.64 5.94 15.21
N ALA A 112 -8.46 5.37 15.49
CA ALA A 112 -8.30 4.14 16.26
C ALA A 112 -8.72 4.30 17.73
N VAL A 113 -8.68 5.52 18.26
CA VAL A 113 -9.12 5.85 19.63
C VAL A 113 -10.64 5.88 19.76
N ASN A 114 -11.38 6.04 18.66
CA ASN A 114 -12.83 6.08 18.68
C ASN A 114 -13.43 4.70 19.02
N GLN A 115 -14.38 4.64 19.95
CA GLN A 115 -15.00 3.39 20.43
C GLN A 115 -15.64 2.56 19.32
N HIS A 116 -16.21 3.23 18.31
CA HIS A 116 -16.85 2.53 17.19
C HIS A 116 -15.84 2.17 16.09
N ALA A 117 -14.94 3.07 15.72
CA ALA A 117 -14.05 2.88 14.56
C ALA A 117 -12.76 2.09 14.88
N GLY A 118 -12.26 2.19 16.12
CA GLY A 118 -11.03 1.53 16.55
C GLY A 118 -11.03 0.01 16.39
N PRO A 119 -12.08 -0.71 16.84
CA PRO A 119 -12.17 -2.15 16.62
C PRO A 119 -12.11 -2.54 15.14
N TYR A 120 -12.77 -1.78 14.25
CA TYR A 120 -12.71 -2.06 12.80
C TYR A 120 -11.29 -1.85 12.23
N LEU A 121 -10.59 -0.77 12.61
CA LEU A 121 -9.24 -0.50 12.13
C LEU A 121 -8.23 -1.56 12.60
N THR A 122 -8.28 -1.91 13.88
CA THR A 122 -7.40 -2.94 14.44
C THR A 122 -7.67 -4.32 13.85
N MET A 123 -8.94 -4.63 13.58
CA MET A 123 -9.35 -5.85 12.88
C MET A 123 -8.81 -5.88 11.45
N MET A 124 -8.99 -4.80 10.68
CA MET A 124 -8.46 -4.70 9.32
C MET A 124 -6.93 -4.87 9.28
N ALA A 125 -6.20 -4.26 10.23
CA ALA A 125 -4.75 -4.38 10.30
C ALA A 125 -4.30 -5.83 10.58
N LYS A 126 -4.91 -6.49 11.57
CA LYS A 126 -4.60 -7.90 11.91
C LYS A 126 -4.96 -8.85 10.77
N MET A 127 -6.08 -8.59 10.11
CA MET A 127 -6.56 -9.36 8.98
C MET A 127 -5.61 -9.24 7.79
N ALA A 128 -5.16 -8.02 7.45
CA ALA A 128 -4.20 -7.78 6.38
C ALA A 128 -2.85 -8.50 6.63
N ALA A 129 -2.36 -8.52 7.87
CA ALA A 129 -1.11 -9.22 8.21
C ALA A 129 -1.20 -10.74 7.97
N ASN A 130 -2.34 -11.35 8.31
CA ASN A 130 -2.55 -12.79 8.13
C ASN A 130 -2.72 -13.21 6.66
N MET A 131 -3.01 -12.26 5.76
CA MET A 131 -3.24 -12.54 4.34
C MET A 131 -1.98 -12.62 3.48
N PHE A 132 -0.82 -12.35 4.07
CA PHE A 132 0.45 -12.28 3.37
C PHE A 132 0.72 -13.51 2.50
N TYR A 133 0.43 -14.72 3.01
CA TYR A 133 0.64 -15.97 2.27
C TYR A 133 -0.27 -16.11 1.04
N ILE A 134 -1.54 -15.70 1.12
CA ILE A 134 -2.46 -15.76 -0.03
C ILE A 134 -2.01 -14.76 -1.10
N VAL A 135 -1.58 -13.57 -0.69
CA VAL A 135 -1.04 -12.56 -1.60
C VAL A 135 0.22 -13.06 -2.33
N ILE A 136 1.11 -13.79 -1.63
CA ILE A 136 2.27 -14.43 -2.25
C ILE A 136 1.82 -15.45 -3.32
N MET A 137 0.86 -16.31 -2.99
CA MET A 137 0.34 -17.29 -3.95
C MET A 137 -0.28 -16.60 -5.18
N MET A 138 -1.04 -15.52 -4.97
CA MET A 138 -1.59 -14.67 -6.04
C MET A 138 -0.48 -14.04 -6.90
N ALA A 139 0.62 -13.60 -6.31
CA ALA A 139 1.76 -13.03 -7.02
C ALA A 139 2.50 -14.08 -7.87
N ILE A 140 2.64 -15.32 -7.38
CA ILE A 140 3.24 -16.43 -8.14
C ILE A 140 2.43 -16.72 -9.40
N VAL A 141 1.11 -16.85 -9.27
CA VAL A 141 0.21 -17.08 -10.41
C VAL A 141 0.27 -15.91 -11.40
N LEU A 142 0.20 -14.66 -10.90
CA LEU A 142 0.33 -13.45 -11.70
C LEU A 142 1.63 -13.43 -12.52
N LEU A 143 2.77 -13.68 -11.88
CA LEU A 143 4.07 -13.67 -12.55
C LEU A 143 4.19 -14.81 -13.58
N SER A 144 3.68 -15.99 -13.26
CA SER A 144 3.71 -17.13 -14.19
C SER A 144 2.97 -16.83 -15.50
N PHE A 145 1.79 -16.23 -15.41
CA PHE A 145 1.01 -15.82 -16.58
C PHE A 145 1.64 -14.62 -17.29
N GLY A 146 2.08 -13.59 -16.54
CA GLY A 146 2.69 -12.38 -17.10
C GLY A 146 3.93 -12.67 -17.94
N VAL A 147 4.82 -13.55 -17.46
CA VAL A 147 6.01 -13.98 -18.19
C VAL A 147 5.63 -14.73 -19.46
N ALA A 148 4.72 -15.72 -19.35
CA ALA A 148 4.27 -16.51 -20.50
C ALA A 148 3.61 -15.64 -21.58
N ARG A 149 2.71 -14.73 -21.19
CA ARG A 149 2.04 -13.80 -22.10
C ARG A 149 3.04 -12.91 -22.83
N LYS A 150 3.94 -12.25 -22.09
CA LYS A 150 4.92 -11.32 -22.69
C LYS A 150 5.90 -12.04 -23.62
N ALA A 151 6.34 -13.24 -23.26
CA ALA A 151 7.24 -14.06 -24.08
C ALA A 151 6.60 -14.49 -25.41
N ILE A 152 5.31 -14.85 -25.41
CA ILE A 152 4.58 -15.25 -26.63
C ILE A 152 4.31 -14.04 -27.54
N LEU A 153 3.87 -12.91 -26.96
CA LEU A 153 3.45 -11.74 -27.74
C LEU A 153 4.62 -10.89 -28.26
N SER A 154 5.77 -10.93 -27.60
CA SER A 154 6.89 -10.03 -27.91
C SER A 154 8.25 -10.75 -27.88
N PRO A 155 8.50 -11.73 -28.78
CA PRO A 155 9.69 -12.57 -28.74
C PRO A 155 11.01 -11.86 -29.07
N LYS A 156 10.96 -10.65 -29.63
CA LYS A 156 12.14 -9.88 -30.11
C LYS A 156 12.44 -8.64 -29.27
N GLU A 157 11.94 -8.54 -28.04
CA GLU A 157 12.20 -7.37 -27.19
C GLU A 157 13.61 -7.39 -26.55
N PRO A 158 14.36 -6.27 -26.60
CA PRO A 158 15.65 -6.16 -25.93
C PRO A 158 15.50 -6.06 -24.39
N PRO A 159 16.54 -6.43 -23.62
CA PRO A 159 16.51 -6.36 -22.17
C PRO A 159 16.29 -4.92 -21.69
N SER A 160 15.19 -4.69 -20.96
CA SER A 160 14.87 -3.37 -20.42
C SER A 160 13.99 -3.45 -19.16
N TRP A 161 14.03 -2.42 -18.31
CA TRP A 161 13.14 -2.28 -17.15
C TRP A 161 11.66 -2.16 -17.51
N LYS A 162 11.34 -1.89 -18.78
CA LYS A 162 9.96 -1.91 -19.27
C LYS A 162 9.41 -3.33 -19.28
N LEU A 163 10.24 -4.33 -19.56
CA LEU A 163 9.83 -5.73 -19.58
C LEU A 163 9.28 -6.18 -18.22
N ALA A 164 9.98 -5.86 -17.13
CA ALA A 164 9.53 -6.16 -15.77
C ALA A 164 8.19 -5.49 -15.43
N ARG A 165 8.00 -4.24 -15.87
CA ARG A 165 6.74 -3.52 -15.71
C ARG A 165 5.61 -4.19 -16.48
N ASP A 166 5.83 -4.53 -17.74
CA ASP A 166 4.80 -5.09 -18.61
C ASP A 166 4.34 -6.48 -18.14
N ILE A 167 5.28 -7.30 -17.64
CA ILE A 167 5.01 -8.62 -17.05
C ILE A 167 4.04 -8.51 -15.86
N VAL A 168 4.20 -7.49 -15.02
CA VAL A 168 3.42 -7.35 -13.79
C VAL A 168 2.14 -6.54 -14.01
N PHE A 169 2.23 -5.44 -14.73
CA PHE A 169 1.22 -4.39 -14.73
C PHE A 169 -0.09 -4.84 -15.40
N GLN A 170 -0.04 -5.40 -16.61
CA GLN A 170 -1.27 -5.81 -17.29
C GLN A 170 -1.99 -6.96 -16.56
N PRO A 171 -1.34 -8.07 -16.17
CA PRO A 171 -1.98 -9.12 -15.37
C PRO A 171 -2.52 -8.64 -14.02
N TYR A 172 -1.88 -7.65 -13.40
CA TYR A 172 -2.33 -7.06 -12.15
C TYR A 172 -3.69 -6.37 -12.30
N TRP A 173 -3.89 -5.55 -13.34
CA TRP A 173 -5.18 -4.90 -13.59
C TRP A 173 -6.31 -5.88 -13.92
N MET A 174 -5.97 -7.02 -14.54
CA MET A 174 -6.94 -8.09 -14.79
C MET A 174 -7.56 -8.67 -13.51
N ILE A 175 -6.87 -8.60 -12.36
CA ILE A 175 -7.44 -9.01 -11.06
C ILE A 175 -8.62 -8.10 -10.67
N TYR A 176 -8.54 -6.82 -11.05
CA TYR A 176 -9.56 -5.80 -10.75
C TYR A 176 -10.65 -5.69 -11.82
N GLY A 177 -10.67 -6.59 -12.81
CA GLY A 177 -11.72 -6.67 -13.82
C GLY A 177 -11.39 -6.06 -15.19
N GLU A 178 -10.18 -5.50 -15.36
CA GLU A 178 -9.73 -5.01 -16.67
C GLU A 178 -9.25 -6.17 -17.56
N VAL A 179 -10.10 -6.65 -18.45
CA VAL A 179 -9.82 -7.85 -19.27
C VAL A 179 -9.03 -7.53 -20.55
N TYR A 180 -8.86 -6.25 -20.90
CA TYR A 180 -8.20 -5.80 -22.13
C TYR A 180 -8.79 -6.44 -23.41
N ALA A 181 -10.13 -6.46 -23.51
CA ALA A 181 -10.85 -7.15 -24.58
C ALA A 181 -10.44 -6.71 -26.00
N SER A 182 -10.10 -5.42 -26.20
CA SER A 182 -9.61 -4.90 -27.48
C SER A 182 -8.28 -5.50 -27.92
N GLU A 183 -7.39 -5.84 -26.98
CA GLU A 183 -6.11 -6.50 -27.26
C GLU A 183 -6.34 -7.98 -27.62
N ILE A 184 -7.33 -8.62 -26.99
CA ILE A 184 -7.73 -10.01 -27.30
C ILE A 184 -8.38 -10.08 -28.66
N ASP A 185 -9.34 -9.21 -28.96
CA ASP A 185 -10.11 -9.23 -30.21
C ASP A 185 -9.27 -8.74 -31.40
N GLY A 186 -8.36 -7.78 -31.18
CA GLY A 186 -7.34 -7.41 -32.15
C GLY A 186 -6.41 -8.59 -32.47
N MET A 187 -5.92 -9.31 -31.46
CA MET A 187 -5.06 -10.49 -31.66
C MET A 187 -5.82 -11.68 -32.29
N TYR A 188 -7.08 -11.89 -31.89
CA TYR A 188 -7.94 -12.95 -32.40
C TYR A 188 -8.37 -12.67 -33.84
N GLY A 189 -8.88 -11.47 -34.14
CA GLY A 189 -9.23 -11.07 -35.50
C GLY A 189 -8.04 -11.11 -36.47
N ILE A 190 -6.85 -10.69 -36.02
CA ILE A 190 -5.65 -10.64 -36.87
C ILE A 190 -4.97 -12.01 -36.97
N CYS A 191 -4.70 -12.70 -35.86
CA CYS A 191 -3.92 -13.94 -35.87
C CYS A 191 -4.75 -15.24 -35.97
N TRP A 192 -6.09 -15.21 -35.79
CA TRP A 192 -6.99 -16.35 -36.03
C TRP A 192 -7.75 -16.23 -37.37
N GLY A 193 -8.05 -15.01 -37.81
CA GLY A 193 -8.85 -14.76 -39.03
C GLY A 193 -8.05 -14.36 -40.28
N ILE A 194 -6.86 -13.76 -40.16
CA ILE A 194 -6.09 -13.21 -41.29
C ILE A 194 -4.58 -13.46 -41.10
N CYS A 195 -4.21 -14.74 -40.98
CA CYS A 195 -2.80 -15.18 -40.98
C CYS A 195 -2.30 -15.57 -42.37
N GLU A 196 -2.79 -14.94 -43.44
CA GLU A 196 -2.25 -15.16 -44.80
C GLU A 196 -1.35 -14.02 -45.30
N SER A 197 -1.22 -12.88 -44.59
CA SER A 197 -0.41 -11.78 -45.14
C SER A 197 0.16 -10.73 -44.18
N ASN A 198 0.07 -10.88 -42.85
CA ASN A 198 0.71 -9.93 -41.92
C ASN A 198 1.92 -10.55 -41.20
N THR A 199 3.12 -10.09 -41.54
CA THR A 199 4.44 -10.45 -40.95
C THR A 199 4.60 -10.11 -39.45
N SER A 200 3.54 -9.68 -38.78
CA SER A 200 3.57 -9.08 -37.45
C SER A 200 3.02 -9.99 -36.34
N CYS A 201 2.43 -11.15 -36.66
CA CYS A 201 1.98 -12.12 -35.66
C CYS A 201 3.12 -13.11 -35.32
N PRO A 202 3.64 -13.16 -34.08
CA PRO A 202 4.55 -14.22 -33.69
C PRO A 202 3.83 -15.59 -33.68
N PRO A 203 4.52 -16.68 -34.03
CA PRO A 203 3.93 -18.01 -33.96
C PRO A 203 3.55 -18.34 -32.51
N GLY A 204 2.32 -18.80 -32.29
CA GLY A 204 1.81 -19.17 -30.97
C GLY A 204 0.92 -18.14 -30.27
N SER A 205 0.63 -16.99 -30.89
CA SER A 205 -0.30 -15.99 -30.32
C SER A 205 -1.70 -16.53 -29.98
N PHE A 206 -2.15 -17.60 -30.62
CA PHE A 206 -3.42 -18.25 -30.28
C PHE A 206 -3.46 -18.86 -28.87
N LEU A 207 -2.30 -19.08 -28.23
CA LEU A 207 -2.21 -19.63 -26.87
C LEU A 207 -2.57 -18.58 -25.82
N THR A 208 -2.37 -17.28 -26.11
CA THR A 208 -2.53 -16.24 -25.09
C THR A 208 -3.96 -16.07 -24.59
N PRO A 209 -5.03 -16.15 -25.41
CA PRO A 209 -6.40 -16.11 -24.92
C PRO A 209 -6.74 -17.33 -24.05
N VAL A 210 -6.24 -18.51 -24.41
CA VAL A 210 -6.45 -19.73 -23.62
C VAL A 210 -5.77 -19.61 -22.26
N LEU A 211 -4.50 -19.18 -22.23
CA LEU A 211 -3.76 -18.91 -20.99
C LEU A 211 -4.45 -17.84 -20.15
N GLN A 212 -5.00 -16.80 -20.78
CA GLN A 212 -5.73 -15.74 -20.09
C GLN A 212 -7.04 -16.24 -19.48
N ALA A 213 -7.80 -17.10 -20.17
CA ALA A 213 -9.01 -17.70 -19.63
C ALA A 213 -8.70 -18.56 -18.38
N VAL A 214 -7.65 -19.38 -18.44
CA VAL A 214 -7.19 -20.19 -17.29
C VAL A 214 -6.71 -19.27 -16.16
N TYR A 215 -5.95 -18.23 -16.47
CA TYR A 215 -5.49 -17.25 -15.48
C TYR A 215 -6.65 -16.56 -14.77
N LEU A 216 -7.64 -16.04 -15.49
CA LEU A 216 -8.81 -15.39 -14.89
C LEU A 216 -9.61 -16.37 -14.05
N PHE A 217 -9.75 -17.62 -14.48
CA PHE A 217 -10.41 -18.65 -13.66
C PHE A 217 -9.67 -18.88 -12.34
N VAL A 218 -8.36 -19.11 -12.39
CA VAL A 218 -7.56 -19.37 -11.17
C VAL A 218 -7.49 -18.12 -10.29
N GLN A 219 -7.17 -16.97 -10.87
CA GLN A 219 -6.90 -15.74 -10.12
C GLN A 219 -8.19 -15.08 -9.61
N TYR A 220 -9.18 -14.89 -10.49
CA TYR A 220 -10.40 -14.15 -10.15
C TYR A 220 -11.47 -15.05 -9.53
N ILE A 221 -11.64 -16.30 -9.99
CA ILE A 221 -12.68 -17.19 -9.45
C ILE A 221 -12.16 -17.98 -8.25
N ILE A 222 -10.95 -18.55 -8.28
CA ILE A 222 -10.45 -19.36 -7.17
C ILE A 222 -9.80 -18.49 -6.09
N MET A 223 -8.75 -17.73 -6.44
CA MET A 223 -7.93 -17.04 -5.44
C MET A 223 -8.68 -15.89 -4.74
N VAL A 224 -9.42 -15.05 -5.47
CA VAL A 224 -10.21 -13.98 -4.84
C VAL A 224 -11.33 -14.55 -3.97
N ASN A 225 -12.02 -15.61 -4.38
CA ASN A 225 -13.04 -16.24 -3.52
C ASN A 225 -12.44 -16.91 -2.29
N LEU A 226 -11.24 -17.53 -2.42
CA LEU A 226 -10.49 -18.05 -1.28
C LEU A 226 -10.08 -16.91 -0.33
N LEU A 227 -9.64 -15.77 -0.86
CA LEU A 227 -9.31 -14.57 -0.10
C LEU A 227 -10.53 -14.06 0.68
N ILE A 228 -11.71 -14.01 0.04
CA ILE A 228 -12.99 -13.65 0.69
C ILE A 228 -13.37 -14.67 1.77
N ALA A 229 -13.22 -15.97 1.50
CA ALA A 229 -13.50 -17.01 2.49
C ALA A 229 -12.56 -16.92 3.70
N PHE A 230 -11.27 -16.67 3.45
CA PHE A 230 -10.27 -16.48 4.49
C PHE A 230 -10.53 -15.22 5.31
N PHE A 231 -10.93 -14.12 4.65
CA PHE A 231 -11.39 -12.90 5.31
C PHE A 231 -12.54 -13.22 6.29
N LYS A 232 -13.57 -13.93 5.82
CA LYS A 232 -14.71 -14.32 6.66
C LYS A 232 -14.29 -15.25 7.82
N TRP A 233 -13.38 -16.18 7.58
CA TRP A 233 -12.88 -17.09 8.60
C TRP A 233 -12.10 -16.37 9.70
N ILE A 234 -11.16 -15.48 9.33
CA ILE A 234 -10.44 -14.64 10.29
C ILE A 234 -11.41 -13.77 11.08
N LEU A 235 -12.38 -13.17 10.39
CA LEU A 235 -13.37 -12.31 11.03
C LEU A 235 -14.14 -13.07 12.11
N LYS A 236 -14.63 -14.26 11.78
CA LYS A 236 -15.29 -15.16 12.72
C LYS A 236 -14.37 -15.57 13.88
N LEU A 237 -13.12 -15.91 13.60
CA LEU A 237 -12.15 -16.31 14.63
C LEU A 237 -11.91 -15.18 15.64
N PHE A 238 -11.81 -13.93 15.17
CA PHE A 238 -11.66 -12.77 16.06
C PHE A 238 -12.91 -12.51 16.88
N THR A 239 -14.10 -12.57 16.29
CA THR A 239 -15.36 -12.43 17.04
C THR A 239 -15.48 -13.49 18.14
N VAL A 240 -15.16 -14.76 17.84
CA VAL A 240 -15.18 -15.84 18.83
C VAL A 240 -14.12 -15.62 19.91
N LYS A 241 -12.91 -15.19 19.54
CA LYS A 241 -11.85 -14.92 20.53
C LYS A 241 -12.23 -13.77 21.48
N ASP A 242 -12.87 -12.72 20.97
CA ASP A 242 -13.36 -11.61 21.79
C ASP A 242 -14.50 -12.04 22.73
N GLU A 243 -15.39 -12.93 22.29
CA GLU A 243 -16.42 -13.53 23.17
C GLU A 243 -15.79 -14.41 24.26
N PHE A 244 -14.81 -15.24 23.92
CA PHE A 244 -14.08 -16.07 24.90
C PHE A 244 -13.32 -15.24 25.93
N VAL A 245 -12.66 -14.15 25.50
CA VAL A 245 -11.97 -13.23 26.41
C VAL A 245 -12.98 -12.54 27.34
N LYS A 246 -14.12 -12.08 26.83
CA LYS A 246 -15.18 -11.53 27.69
C LYS A 246 -15.71 -12.54 28.71
N MET A 247 -15.89 -13.80 28.31
CA MET A 247 -16.31 -14.87 29.22
C MET A 247 -15.24 -15.19 30.27
N SER A 248 -13.95 -15.18 29.93
CA SER A 248 -12.89 -15.44 30.92
C SER A 248 -12.76 -14.31 31.94
N PHE A 249 -12.88 -13.05 31.52
CA PHE A 249 -12.92 -11.90 32.44
C PHE A 249 -14.13 -11.94 33.37
N PHE A 250 -15.31 -12.28 32.83
CA PHE A 250 -16.52 -12.42 33.65
C PHE A 250 -16.38 -13.54 34.69
N SER A 251 -15.78 -14.68 34.32
CA SER A 251 -15.51 -15.78 35.24
C SER A 251 -14.46 -15.43 36.32
N GLU A 252 -13.46 -14.61 36.01
CA GLU A 252 -12.49 -14.13 37.01
C GLU A 252 -13.12 -13.14 38.00
N GLU A 253 -14.00 -12.24 37.52
CA GLU A 253 -14.73 -11.31 38.39
C GLU A 253 -15.70 -12.05 39.34
N GLU A 254 -16.40 -13.09 38.86
CA GLU A 254 -17.25 -13.92 39.72
C GLU A 254 -16.44 -14.66 40.80
N MET A 255 -15.26 -15.17 40.48
CA MET A 255 -14.39 -15.83 41.46
C MET A 255 -13.83 -14.87 42.52
N VAL A 256 -13.51 -13.62 42.16
CA VAL A 256 -13.05 -12.60 43.11
C VAL A 256 -14.21 -12.09 43.99
N SER A 257 -15.46 -12.18 43.53
CA SER A 257 -16.63 -11.74 44.30
C SER A 257 -17.13 -12.74 45.36
N GLN A 258 -16.59 -13.96 45.38
CA GLN A 258 -16.95 -15.03 46.32
C GLN A 258 -15.94 -15.25 47.47
N GLU A 259 -14.88 -14.44 47.54
CA GLU A 259 -13.96 -14.33 48.70
C GLU A 259 -14.26 -13.06 49.52
#